data_AF-A0A963KKS5-F1
#
_entry.id   AF-A0A963KKS5-F1
#
_cell.length_a   1.000
_cell.length_b   1.000
_cell.length_c   1.000
_cell.angle_alpha   90.00
_cell.angle_beta   90.00
_cell.angle_gamma   90.00
#
_symmetry.space_group_name_H-M   'P 1'
#
loop_
_entity.id
_entity.type
_entity.pdbx_description
1 polymer ?
#
loop_
_entity_poly.entity_id
_entity_poly.type
_entity_poly.pdbx_seq_one_letter_code
_entity_poly.pdbx_strand_id
1 'polypeptide(L)'
;MANRPTGRPGPAACVLACAALALAPAGAARADTARTDVSDPEQFRCQGRNQFSGAPDGPIEKQDESGYWPYAAFFVDPVLGTPTIVYGPRFRTLDPLMQAFIRRHECQHANGVRDEITANCMALAHMRAQGLTARQEAHLQRWHQAEGRLDPQYGGSGAVFWERTLRCAAGLR
;
A
#
# COMPACT_ATOMS: atom_id res chain seq x y z
N MET A 1 -50.76 -35.80 22.02
CA MET A 1 -51.87 -35.07 22.66
C MET A 1 -51.93 -33.68 22.04
N ALA A 2 -53.12 -33.29 21.60
CA ALA A 2 -53.41 -32.13 20.77
C ALA A 2 -53.48 -30.82 21.59
N ASN A 3 -53.24 -29.68 20.93
CA ASN A 3 -54.28 -28.65 20.75
C ASN A 3 -53.82 -27.48 19.86
N ARG A 4 -54.63 -27.20 18.82
CA ARG A 4 -54.81 -25.88 18.18
C ARG A 4 -55.99 -25.18 18.85
N PRO A 5 -56.06 -23.83 18.78
CA PRO A 5 -57.13 -23.17 17.99
C PRO A 5 -56.60 -21.92 17.24
N THR A 6 -56.80 -21.70 15.94
CA THR A 6 -57.98 -21.18 15.19
C THR A 6 -58.61 -19.87 15.70
N GLY A 7 -58.47 -18.79 14.91
CA GLY A 7 -59.27 -17.55 14.98
C GLY A 7 -58.85 -16.56 13.86
N ARG A 8 -59.78 -16.11 13.03
CA ARG A 8 -59.61 -15.49 11.68
C ARG A 8 -60.13 -14.01 11.69
N PRO A 9 -60.29 -13.27 10.56
CA PRO A 9 -59.81 -11.88 10.34
C PRO A 9 -60.92 -10.80 10.22
N GLY A 10 -60.54 -9.54 9.95
CA GLY A 10 -61.43 -8.42 9.61
C GLY A 10 -60.79 -7.43 8.60
N PRO A 11 -61.59 -6.58 7.90
CA PRO A 11 -61.63 -6.60 6.43
C PRO A 11 -61.31 -5.28 5.69
N ALA A 12 -61.29 -5.39 4.35
CA ALA A 12 -61.51 -4.36 3.30
C ALA A 12 -60.37 -3.34 3.08
N ALA A 13 -60.02 -2.88 1.87
CA ALA A 13 -60.56 -2.99 0.52
C ALA A 13 -59.36 -2.82 -0.46
N CYS A 14 -59.26 -3.62 -1.53
CA CYS A 14 -59.63 -3.24 -2.91
C CYS A 14 -58.92 -2.00 -3.46
N VAL A 15 -57.83 -2.20 -4.24
CA VAL A 15 -57.60 -1.52 -5.53
C VAL A 15 -56.77 -2.45 -6.41
N LEU A 16 -57.35 -2.84 -7.55
CA LEU A 16 -56.66 -3.37 -8.73
C LEU A 16 -55.90 -2.23 -9.40
N ALA A 17 -54.61 -2.42 -9.65
CA ALA A 17 -53.90 -1.67 -10.69
C ALA A 17 -52.85 -2.58 -11.34
N CYS A 18 -53.15 -3.02 -12.56
CA CYS A 18 -52.16 -3.50 -13.50
C CYS A 18 -51.17 -2.37 -13.80
N ALA A 19 -49.87 -2.62 -13.65
CA ALA A 19 -48.84 -1.82 -14.27
C ALA A 19 -47.74 -2.75 -14.79
N ALA A 20 -47.43 -2.58 -16.06
CA ALA A 20 -46.60 -3.40 -16.91
C ALA A 20 -45.20 -3.70 -16.34
N LEU A 21 -44.69 -4.90 -16.65
CA LEU A 21 -43.26 -5.18 -16.65
C LEU A 21 -42.55 -4.18 -17.58
N ALA A 22 -41.94 -3.16 -17.02
CA ALA A 22 -40.82 -2.48 -17.66
C ALA A 22 -39.57 -3.27 -17.29
N LEU A 23 -39.05 -4.05 -18.24
CA LEU A 23 -37.65 -4.48 -18.22
C LEU A 23 -36.80 -3.21 -18.24
N ALA A 24 -36.31 -2.78 -17.08
CA ALA A 24 -35.17 -1.89 -17.06
C ALA A 24 -33.99 -2.64 -17.69
N PRO A 25 -33.24 -2.06 -18.65
CA PRO A 25 -31.96 -2.61 -18.99
C PRO A 25 -31.16 -2.61 -17.69
N ALA A 26 -30.68 -3.79 -17.29
CA ALA A 26 -29.58 -3.90 -16.36
C ALA A 26 -28.40 -3.21 -17.04
N GLY A 27 -28.32 -1.88 -16.86
CA GLY A 27 -27.10 -1.14 -17.06
C GLY A 27 -26.13 -1.77 -16.08
N ALA A 28 -25.35 -2.73 -16.57
CA ALA A 28 -24.13 -3.14 -15.94
C ALA A 28 -23.29 -1.87 -15.85
N ALA A 29 -23.45 -1.14 -14.75
CA ALA A 29 -22.40 -0.29 -14.24
C ALA A 29 -21.25 -1.27 -14.02
N ARG A 30 -20.41 -1.41 -15.05
CA ARG A 30 -19.04 -1.83 -14.85
C ARG A 30 -18.55 -0.86 -13.78
N ALA A 31 -18.43 -1.35 -12.55
CA ALA A 31 -17.47 -0.78 -11.65
C ALA A 31 -16.17 -0.86 -12.44
N ASP A 32 -15.77 0.25 -13.06
CA ASP A 32 -14.36 0.49 -13.30
C ASP A 32 -13.74 0.38 -11.93
N THR A 33 -13.28 -0.82 -11.57
CA THR A 33 -12.28 -1.02 -10.55
C THR A 33 -11.13 -0.13 -11.01
N ALA A 34 -11.13 1.11 -10.51
CA ALA A 34 -10.09 2.08 -10.79
C ALA A 34 -8.78 1.34 -10.55
N ARG A 35 -8.05 1.07 -11.63
CA ARG A 35 -6.79 0.37 -11.57
C ARG A 35 -5.93 1.15 -10.59
N THR A 36 -5.48 0.52 -9.51
CA THR A 36 -4.65 1.16 -8.50
C THR A 36 -3.50 1.87 -9.21
N ASP A 37 -3.42 3.18 -9.05
CA ASP A 37 -2.29 3.94 -9.55
C ASP A 37 -1.13 3.65 -8.62
N VAL A 38 -0.22 2.77 -9.07
CA VAL A 38 0.96 2.39 -8.30
C VAL A 38 1.88 3.57 -7.97
N SER A 39 1.77 4.66 -8.75
CA SER A 39 2.55 5.89 -8.53
C SER A 39 1.90 6.88 -7.58
N ASP A 40 0.64 6.67 -7.18
CA ASP A 40 -0.01 7.47 -6.17
C ASP A 40 0.38 6.97 -4.77
N PRO A 41 1.17 7.72 -3.98
CA PRO A 41 1.57 7.32 -2.65
C PRO A 41 0.37 7.17 -1.71
N GLU A 42 -0.74 7.89 -1.91
CA GLU A 42 -1.92 7.88 -1.05
C GLU A 42 -2.78 6.63 -1.23
N GLN A 43 -2.71 5.99 -2.41
CA GLN A 43 -3.43 4.74 -2.69
C GLN A 43 -2.78 3.52 -2.03
N PHE A 44 -1.52 3.64 -1.58
CA PHE A 44 -0.85 2.58 -0.84
C PHE A 44 -1.11 2.71 0.66
N ARG A 45 -1.69 1.66 1.26
CA ARG A 45 -1.86 1.57 2.72
C ARG A 45 -0.81 0.64 3.28
N CYS A 46 0.12 1.18 4.07
CA CYS A 46 1.07 0.35 4.78
C CYS A 46 0.39 -0.39 5.95
N GLN A 47 0.57 -1.71 6.01
CA GLN A 47 0.26 -2.52 7.19
C GLN A 47 1.59 -3.00 7.76
N GLY A 48 1.97 -2.51 8.93
CA GLY A 48 3.14 -2.98 9.65
C GLY A 48 2.78 -4.03 10.70
N ARG A 49 3.75 -4.35 11.56
CA ARG A 49 3.55 -5.21 12.73
C ARG A 49 4.21 -4.58 13.94
N ASN A 50 3.51 -4.61 15.06
CA ASN A 50 4.10 -4.27 16.34
C ASN A 50 5.23 -5.26 16.66
N GLN A 51 6.43 -4.78 16.98
CA GLN A 51 7.61 -5.64 17.15
C GLN A 51 7.56 -6.52 18.41
N PHE A 52 6.76 -6.16 19.41
CA PHE A 52 6.68 -6.91 20.66
C PHE A 52 5.54 -7.93 20.65
N SER A 53 4.38 -7.55 20.13
CA SER A 53 3.20 -8.42 20.09
C SER A 53 3.03 -9.19 18.79
N GLY A 54 3.67 -8.75 17.70
CA GLY A 54 3.48 -9.30 16.35
C GLY A 54 2.13 -8.97 15.70
N ALA A 55 1.24 -8.29 16.44
CA ALA A 55 -0.07 -7.89 15.96
C ALA A 55 0.05 -6.94 14.75
N PRO A 56 -0.84 -7.03 13.75
CA PRO A 56 -0.88 -6.06 12.67
C PRO A 56 -1.17 -4.68 13.24
N ASP A 57 -0.28 -3.73 12.97
CA ASP A 57 -0.37 -2.35 13.42
C ASP A 57 0.13 -1.45 12.29
N GLY A 58 -0.69 -0.50 11.86
CA GLY A 58 -0.28 0.45 10.84
C GLY A 58 0.87 1.31 11.40
N PRO A 59 1.94 1.57 10.65
CA PRO A 59 2.98 2.45 11.16
C PRO A 59 2.42 3.84 11.44
N ILE A 60 2.93 4.47 12.50
CA ILE A 60 2.76 5.90 12.69
C ILE A 60 3.62 6.60 11.62
N GLU A 61 2.98 7.31 10.71
CA GLU A 61 3.66 8.09 9.68
C GLU A 61 3.74 9.56 10.12
N LYS A 62 4.96 10.11 10.21
CA LYS A 62 5.18 11.50 10.63
C LYS A 62 6.16 12.24 9.74
N GLN A 63 6.02 13.56 9.68
CA GLN A 63 7.01 14.43 9.06
C GLN A 63 8.09 14.80 10.08
N ASP A 64 9.34 14.78 9.64
CA ASP A 64 10.46 15.40 10.33
C ASP A 64 11.02 16.56 9.51
N GLU A 65 11.26 17.66 10.21
CA GLU A 65 11.82 18.89 9.65
C GLU A 65 13.28 19.10 10.09
N SER A 66 13.83 18.23 10.95
CA SER A 66 15.20 18.32 11.46
C SER A 66 16.28 18.14 10.39
N GLY A 67 15.94 17.47 9.28
CA GLY A 67 16.85 17.23 8.15
C GLY A 67 17.85 16.10 8.37
N TYR A 68 17.78 15.36 9.49
CA TYR A 68 18.69 14.24 9.77
C TYR A 68 18.56 13.12 8.73
N TRP A 69 17.35 12.86 8.25
CA TRP A 69 17.06 11.91 7.17
C TRP A 69 16.52 12.68 5.97
N PRO A 70 17.18 12.66 4.80
CA PRO A 70 16.75 13.49 3.67
C PRO A 70 15.39 13.04 3.13
N TYR A 71 15.15 11.73 3.05
CA TYR A 71 13.96 11.16 2.42
C TYR A 71 13.05 10.44 3.41
N ALA A 72 13.45 9.30 3.96
CA ALA A 72 12.67 8.62 4.98
C ALA A 72 13.56 7.78 5.88
N ALA A 73 13.02 7.38 7.03
CA ALA A 73 13.62 6.39 7.91
C ALA A 73 12.56 5.66 8.73
N PHE A 74 12.83 4.39 9.02
CA PHE A 74 12.02 3.55 9.89
C PHE A 74 12.56 3.48 11.32
N PHE A 75 11.66 3.50 12.29
CA PHE A 75 11.94 3.32 13.71
C PHE A 75 10.92 2.40 14.36
N VAL A 76 11.29 1.86 15.52
CA VAL A 76 10.39 1.15 16.42
C VAL A 76 10.31 1.95 17.70
N ASP A 77 9.10 2.24 18.17
CA ASP A 77 8.93 2.81 19.51
C ASP A 77 9.51 1.83 20.55
N PRO A 78 10.49 2.25 21.35
CA PRO A 78 11.21 1.33 22.24
C PRO A 78 10.36 0.83 23.41
N VAL A 79 9.23 1.47 23.70
CA VAL A 79 8.33 1.12 24.81
C VAL A 79 7.11 0.36 24.31
N LEU A 80 6.52 0.82 23.21
CA LEU A 80 5.28 0.27 22.67
C LEU A 80 5.51 -0.78 21.59
N GLY A 81 6.67 -0.77 20.92
CA GLY A 81 6.97 -1.68 19.80
C GLY A 81 6.30 -1.26 18.49
N THR A 82 5.62 -0.12 18.47
CA THR A 82 4.89 0.38 17.31
C THR A 82 5.86 0.84 16.20
N PRO A 83 5.68 0.37 14.96
CA PRO A 83 6.47 0.84 13.83
C PRO A 83 6.18 2.32 13.54
N THR A 84 7.22 3.10 13.26
CA THR A 84 7.12 4.51 12.90
C THR A 84 7.91 4.77 11.63
N ILE A 85 7.29 5.44 10.66
CA ILE A 85 7.97 5.92 9.45
C ILE A 85 8.07 7.45 9.55
N VAL A 86 9.29 7.95 9.36
CA VAL A 86 9.59 9.38 9.42
C VAL A 86 9.97 9.85 8.04
N TYR A 87 9.23 10.81 7.49
CA TYR A 87 9.54 11.44 6.22
C TYR A 87 10.36 12.70 6.44
N GLY A 88 11.50 12.78 5.76
CA GLY A 88 12.39 13.92 5.74
C GLY A 88 11.90 15.07 4.89
N PRO A 89 12.58 16.24 4.94
CA PRO A 89 12.17 17.43 4.22
C PRO A 89 12.22 17.26 2.69
N ARG A 90 13.12 16.43 2.16
CA ARG A 90 13.21 16.22 0.70
C ARG A 90 12.16 15.25 0.18
N PHE A 91 11.52 14.43 1.03
CA PHE A 91 10.49 13.46 0.62
C PHE A 91 9.38 14.12 -0.21
N ARG A 92 8.82 15.22 0.29
CA ARG A 92 7.71 15.94 -0.36
C ARG A 92 8.10 16.62 -1.67
N THR A 93 9.40 16.78 -1.92
CA THR A 93 9.92 17.37 -3.16
C THR A 93 10.15 16.32 -4.25
N LEU A 94 10.09 15.04 -3.91
CA LEU A 94 10.21 13.95 -4.87
C LEU A 94 8.95 13.85 -5.73
N ASP A 95 9.08 13.29 -6.92
CA ASP A 95 7.90 12.95 -7.72
C ASP A 95 7.05 11.85 -7.03
N PRO A 96 5.74 11.77 -7.33
CA PRO A 96 4.84 10.83 -6.67
C PRO A 96 5.28 9.37 -6.75
N LEU A 97 5.87 8.94 -7.87
CA LEU A 97 6.34 7.56 -8.03
C LEU A 97 7.47 7.24 -7.06
N MET A 98 8.40 8.18 -6.87
CA MET A 98 9.47 8.03 -5.88
C MET A 98 8.96 8.02 -4.45
N GLN A 99 8.00 8.89 -4.11
CA GLN A 99 7.35 8.88 -2.79
C GLN A 99 6.65 7.54 -2.54
N ALA A 100 5.91 7.05 -3.54
CA ALA A 100 5.19 5.78 -3.51
C ALA A 100 6.13 4.57 -3.35
N PHE A 101 7.32 4.62 -3.96
CA PHE A 101 8.35 3.59 -3.83
C PHE A 101 9.00 3.60 -2.44
N ILE A 102 9.45 4.77 -1.96
CA ILE A 102 10.07 4.93 -0.64
C ILE A 102 9.08 4.53 0.47
N ARG A 103 7.81 4.96 0.38
CA ARG A 103 6.79 4.57 1.36
C ARG A 103 6.60 3.04 1.41
N ARG A 104 6.67 2.35 0.28
CA ARG A 104 6.60 0.88 0.22
C ARG A 104 7.86 0.21 0.79
N HIS A 105 9.05 0.79 0.57
CA HIS A 105 10.31 0.35 1.17
C HIS A 105 10.25 0.42 2.69
N GLU A 106 9.91 1.59 3.25
CA GLU A 106 9.79 1.77 4.70
C GLU A 106 8.71 0.86 5.31
N CYS A 107 7.66 0.56 4.53
CA CYS A 107 6.65 -0.39 4.96
C CYS A 107 7.20 -1.83 5.10
N GLN A 108 8.20 -2.23 4.32
CA GLN A 108 8.85 -3.53 4.52
C GLN A 108 9.61 -3.58 5.85
N HIS A 109 10.25 -2.48 6.22
CA HIS A 109 10.86 -2.36 7.55
C HIS A 109 9.81 -2.44 8.66
N ALA A 110 8.65 -1.80 8.49
CA ALA A 110 7.51 -1.94 9.39
C ALA A 110 6.97 -3.38 9.49
N ASN A 111 7.24 -4.23 8.51
CA ASN A 111 6.93 -5.67 8.52
C ASN A 111 8.07 -6.56 9.04
N GLY A 112 9.16 -5.96 9.55
CA GLY A 112 10.27 -6.67 10.17
C GLY A 112 11.43 -7.00 9.22
N VAL A 113 11.40 -6.54 7.97
CA VAL A 113 12.55 -6.66 7.07
C VAL A 113 13.65 -5.73 7.56
N ARG A 114 14.85 -6.25 7.86
CA ARG A 114 15.97 -5.44 8.36
C ARG A 114 16.97 -5.03 7.28
N ASP A 115 17.12 -5.87 6.27
CA ASP A 115 18.08 -5.64 5.19
C ASP A 115 17.53 -4.64 4.17
N GLU A 116 18.29 -3.59 3.89
CA GLU A 116 17.90 -2.48 3.00
C GLU A 116 17.66 -2.96 1.56
N ILE A 117 18.50 -3.88 1.06
CA ILE A 117 18.35 -4.42 -0.29
C ILE A 117 17.07 -5.24 -0.38
N THR A 118 16.78 -6.03 0.65
CA THR A 118 15.58 -6.87 0.75
C THR A 118 14.32 -6.01 0.83
N ALA A 119 14.32 -4.96 1.66
CA ALA A 119 13.21 -4.01 1.75
C ALA A 119 12.94 -3.35 0.38
N ASN A 120 14.00 -2.89 -0.30
CA ASN A 120 13.89 -2.22 -1.58
C ASN A 120 13.37 -3.18 -2.68
N CYS A 121 13.85 -4.44 -2.69
CA CYS A 121 13.42 -5.41 -3.69
C CYS A 121 11.99 -5.88 -3.48
N MET A 122 11.54 -6.05 -2.23
CA MET A 122 10.15 -6.38 -1.92
C MET A 122 9.22 -5.21 -2.29
N ALA A 123 9.62 -3.97 -2.05
CA ALA A 123 8.89 -2.79 -2.52
C ALA A 123 8.76 -2.77 -4.05
N LEU A 124 9.86 -3.04 -4.77
CA LEU A 124 9.86 -3.10 -6.24
C LEU A 124 8.97 -4.24 -6.76
N ALA A 125 9.11 -5.44 -6.19
CA ALA A 125 8.30 -6.60 -6.56
C ALA A 125 6.80 -6.33 -6.32
N HIS A 126 6.46 -5.70 -5.20
CA HIS A 126 5.09 -5.31 -4.90
C HIS A 126 4.53 -4.32 -5.92
N MET A 127 5.29 -3.28 -6.29
CA MET A 127 4.86 -2.33 -7.32
C MET A 127 4.72 -2.99 -8.70
N ARG A 128 5.64 -3.89 -9.07
CA ARG A 128 5.52 -4.69 -10.32
C ARG A 128 4.24 -5.51 -10.34
N ALA A 129 3.91 -6.18 -9.25
CA ALA A 129 2.66 -6.94 -9.11
C ALA A 129 1.41 -6.04 -9.22
N GLN A 130 1.51 -4.78 -8.80
CA GLN A 130 0.46 -3.77 -8.94
C GLN A 130 0.47 -3.04 -10.31
N GLY A 131 1.33 -3.45 -11.25
CA GLY A 131 1.34 -2.93 -12.60
C GLY A 131 2.31 -1.77 -12.85
N LEU A 132 3.39 -1.64 -12.06
CA LEU A 132 4.52 -0.77 -12.39
C LEU A 132 5.01 -1.04 -13.81
N THR A 133 5.00 0.00 -14.62
CA THR A 133 5.45 -0.09 -16.02
C THR A 133 6.98 -0.05 -16.12
N ALA A 134 7.52 -0.59 -17.21
CA ALA A 134 8.97 -0.51 -17.47
C ALA A 134 9.49 0.94 -17.51
N ARG A 135 8.67 1.91 -17.94
CA ARG A 135 9.04 3.34 -17.95
C ARG A 135 9.16 3.89 -16.53
N GLN A 136 8.23 3.55 -15.65
CA GLN A 136 8.27 3.95 -14.25
C GLN A 136 9.45 3.29 -13.53
N GLU A 137 9.69 2.00 -13.74
CA GLU A 137 10.86 1.32 -13.17
C GLU A 137 12.19 1.95 -13.66
N ALA A 138 12.29 2.27 -14.94
CA ALA A 138 13.46 2.99 -15.47
C ALA A 138 13.63 4.39 -14.85
N HIS A 139 12.54 5.03 -14.41
CA HIS A 139 12.61 6.29 -13.67
C HIS A 139 13.19 6.09 -12.28
N LEU A 140 12.71 5.10 -11.53
CA LEU A 140 13.29 4.70 -10.24
C LEU A 140 14.78 4.39 -10.37
N GLN A 141 15.17 3.67 -11.43
CA GLN A 141 16.56 3.36 -11.72
C GLN A 141 17.43 4.60 -11.89
N ARG A 142 17.01 5.56 -12.73
CA ARG A 142 17.79 6.78 -12.98
C ARG A 142 18.00 7.58 -11.71
N TRP A 143 17.00 7.64 -10.83
CA TRP A 143 17.13 8.30 -9.54
C TRP A 143 18.20 7.62 -8.66
N HIS A 144 18.14 6.30 -8.49
CA HIS A 144 19.16 5.58 -7.70
C HIS A 144 20.57 5.73 -8.28
N GLN A 145 20.71 5.73 -9.61
CA GLN A 145 22.00 5.94 -10.26
C GLN A 145 22.58 7.35 -9.99
N ALA A 146 21.73 8.34 -9.71
CA ALA A 146 22.13 9.70 -9.41
C ALA A 146 22.54 9.95 -7.95
N GLU A 147 22.15 9.08 -7.00
CA GLU A 147 22.46 9.22 -5.56
C GLU A 147 23.96 9.04 -5.23
N GLY A 148 24.77 8.53 -6.17
CA GLY A 148 26.22 8.46 -6.01
C GLY A 148 26.66 7.49 -4.92
N ARG A 149 27.51 7.94 -3.99
CA ARG A 149 28.06 7.12 -2.89
C ARG A 149 27.05 6.99 -1.76
N LEU A 150 26.84 5.77 -1.29
CA LEU A 150 25.96 5.45 -0.16
C LEU A 150 26.73 4.69 0.91
N ASP A 151 26.15 4.54 2.10
CA ASP A 151 26.73 3.73 3.17
C ASP A 151 26.85 2.24 2.77
N PRO A 152 27.75 1.48 3.42
CA PRO A 152 27.98 0.07 3.09
C PRO A 152 26.73 -0.83 3.16
N GLN A 153 25.77 -0.51 4.04
CA GLN A 153 24.50 -1.24 4.13
C GLN A 153 23.67 -1.18 2.84
N TYR A 154 23.85 -0.14 2.03
CA TYR A 154 23.25 0.02 0.70
C TYR A 154 24.13 -0.57 -0.42
N GLY A 155 25.24 -1.23 -0.09
CA GLY A 155 26.21 -1.72 -1.07
C GLY A 155 27.19 -0.66 -1.59
N GLY A 156 27.29 0.49 -0.91
CA GLY A 156 28.34 1.49 -1.14
C GLY A 156 28.06 2.52 -2.25
N SER A 157 27.05 2.30 -3.09
CA SER A 157 26.61 3.29 -4.08
C SER A 157 25.17 3.04 -4.52
N GLY A 158 24.49 4.07 -5.01
CA GLY A 158 23.12 3.94 -5.51
C GLY A 158 23.00 3.02 -6.73
N ALA A 159 24.02 2.99 -7.59
CA ALA A 159 24.08 2.07 -8.73
C ALA A 159 24.15 0.60 -8.28
N VAL A 160 25.01 0.27 -7.31
CA VAL A 160 25.12 -1.08 -6.75
C VAL A 160 23.87 -1.46 -5.97
N PHE A 161 23.29 -0.50 -5.21
CA PHE A 161 22.05 -0.72 -4.48
C PHE A 161 20.91 -1.13 -5.41
N TRP A 162 20.72 -0.40 -6.51
CA TRP A 162 19.69 -0.69 -7.50
C TRP A 162 19.94 -2.01 -8.24
N GLU A 163 21.19 -2.29 -8.63
CA GLU A 163 21.56 -3.55 -9.27
C GLU A 163 21.25 -4.77 -8.37
N ARG A 164 21.58 -4.70 -7.08
CA ARG A 164 21.25 -5.73 -6.10
C ARG A 164 19.73 -5.86 -5.88
N THR A 165 19.03 -4.73 -5.87
CA THR A 165 17.56 -4.67 -5.80
C THR A 165 16.92 -5.43 -6.96
N LEU A 166 17.37 -5.16 -8.19
CA LEU A 166 16.86 -5.83 -9.40
C LEU A 166 17.09 -7.34 -9.35
N ARG A 167 18.28 -7.79 -8.92
CA ARG A 167 18.59 -9.21 -8.76
C ARG A 167 17.68 -9.88 -7.73
N CYS A 168 17.49 -9.28 -6.56
CA CYS A 168 16.57 -9.82 -5.56
C CYS A 168 15.13 -9.89 -6.12
N ALA A 169 14.63 -8.79 -6.69
CA ALA A 169 13.26 -8.71 -7.17
C ALA A 169 12.97 -9.63 -8.37
N ALA A 170 13.99 -10.06 -9.11
CA ALA A 170 13.84 -11.06 -10.16
C ALA A 170 13.55 -12.47 -9.62
N GLY A 171 13.99 -12.78 -8.40
CA GLY A 171 13.74 -14.06 -7.72
C GLY A 171 12.40 -14.13 -6.98
N LEU A 172 11.66 -13.02 -6.88
CA LEU A 172 10.35 -12.92 -6.23
C LEU A 172 9.17 -13.00 -7.21
N ARG A 173 9.44 -13.36 -8.47
CA ARG A 173 8.42 -13.47 -9.53
C ARG A 173 7.75 -14.82 -9.53
#